data_AF-A0A367ZJE5-F1
#
_entry.id   AF-A0A367ZJE5-F1
#
_cell.length_a   1.000
_cell.length_b   1.000
_cell.length_c   1.000
_cell.angle_alpha   90.00
_cell.angle_beta   90.00
_cell.angle_gamma   90.00
#
_symmetry.space_group_name_H-M   'P 1'
#
loop_
_entity.id
_entity.type
_entity.pdbx_description
1 polymer ?
#
loop_
_entity_poly.entity_id
_entity_poly.type
_entity_poly.pdbx_seq_one_letter_code
_entity_poly.pdbx_strand_id
1 'polypeptide(L)'
;MPVLTAIDLLGIQEFIFGSNRLRDAVAASQAIRLICSDDSEGWLAELKGPGSILLSGGGNALLEFPDLAGAHRFAASFSRRLYDHLPALGAVIVHRAFQPGSLAEAIDRVYTDAAVAKTQRLDGPATQGWGVTAACARTGQVATGTDPDDGSQPVSATLRELQSFLPSANRRWERFLPTEPEALAFPLELDHLGRSTGERSFLAVVHIDGNRIGAKISKWLKGAATRGLSDAKVKQAYRDWSSALDRIGEQALAAIVQRVSQHLLRAEDKVLMTGAIPQLNFALHRAKDRVYLPLRPLILGGDDLTYVCDGRLAWATARVALEAFANATVPYLGTIGACAGLALVKTHSPFSRAYALAEHLCRSAKRALQADGASDDLALDWHIGGGGDFDDLESYRQRTYRSGSFSLTCRPYRCSPHQGSTLDWPWVADTLLGTYEFSFHGPVWRTRRHKIKELAEVVRQGPEGVRQAFDAWRVSVPNLRLPPPIEQGFCDKNRTPLLDAIELLDLCQHLPGRNTHQAAAPGGR
;
A
#
# COMPACT_ATOMS: atom_id res chain seq x y z
N MET A 1 -5.20 -5.89 41.24
CA MET A 1 -6.10 -6.11 40.09
C MET A 1 -5.26 -6.03 38.85
N PRO A 2 -5.42 -6.96 37.88
CA PRO A 2 -4.70 -6.88 36.63
C PRO A 2 -5.05 -5.60 35.87
N VAL A 3 -4.09 -5.10 35.09
CA VAL A 3 -4.17 -3.84 34.36
C VAL A 3 -3.81 -4.06 32.90
N LEU A 4 -4.68 -3.65 31.99
CA LEU A 4 -4.35 -3.52 30.59
C LEU A 4 -3.65 -2.19 30.32
N THR A 5 -2.59 -2.22 29.54
CA THR A 5 -1.88 -1.04 29.04
C THR A 5 -1.92 -1.05 27.53
N ALA A 6 -2.63 -0.09 26.94
CA ALA A 6 -2.60 0.16 25.51
C ALA A 6 -1.52 1.19 25.20
N ILE A 7 -0.69 0.88 24.20
CA ILE A 7 0.31 1.78 23.61
C ILE A 7 -0.09 2.01 22.17
N ASP A 8 -0.10 3.28 21.76
CA ASP A 8 -0.44 3.68 20.41
C ASP A 8 0.54 4.77 19.96
N LEU A 9 1.38 4.45 18.98
CA LEU A 9 2.36 5.38 18.43
C LEU A 9 1.66 6.40 17.52
N LEU A 10 2.00 7.67 17.68
CA LEU A 10 1.39 8.77 16.95
C LEU A 10 2.27 9.22 15.78
N GLY A 11 1.63 9.74 14.73
CA GLY A 11 2.34 10.33 13.60
C GLY A 11 3.21 9.33 12.84
N ILE A 12 2.88 8.03 12.86
CA ILE A 12 3.67 6.97 12.21
C ILE A 12 3.95 7.31 10.74
N GLN A 13 2.93 7.80 10.02
CA GLN A 13 3.04 8.15 8.61
C GLN A 13 4.01 9.33 8.39
N GLU A 14 3.88 10.40 9.18
CA GLU A 14 4.77 11.56 9.13
C GLU A 14 6.20 11.18 9.53
N PHE A 15 6.36 10.27 10.49
CA PHE A 15 7.64 9.77 10.93
C PHE A 15 8.33 8.92 9.86
N ILE A 16 7.62 7.98 9.23
CA ILE A 16 8.19 7.12 8.18
C ILE A 16 8.50 7.93 6.93
N PHE A 17 7.61 8.84 6.52
CA PHE A 17 7.72 9.53 5.23
C PHE A 17 8.17 10.99 5.33
N GLY A 18 8.66 11.42 6.50
CA GLY A 18 9.15 12.79 6.73
C GLY A 18 10.42 13.15 5.97
N SER A 19 11.13 12.16 5.41
CA SER A 19 12.28 12.34 4.51
C SER A 19 11.96 11.85 3.09
N ASN A 20 12.51 12.51 2.09
CA ASN A 20 12.42 12.08 0.69
C ASN A 20 13.42 10.98 0.31
N ARG A 21 14.28 10.52 1.23
CA ARG A 21 15.19 9.41 0.97
C ARG A 21 14.52 8.07 1.32
N LEU A 22 14.50 7.16 0.36
CA LEU A 22 13.91 5.82 0.52
C LEU A 22 14.55 5.04 1.69
N ARG A 23 15.87 5.17 1.88
CA ARG A 23 16.57 4.55 3.01
C ARG A 23 16.06 5.02 4.39
N ASP A 24 15.72 6.30 4.52
CA ASP A 24 15.27 6.87 5.79
C ASP A 24 13.87 6.30 6.11
N ALA A 25 12.99 6.18 5.10
CA ALA A 25 11.67 5.56 5.24
C ALA A 25 11.75 4.06 5.60
N VAL A 26 12.67 3.32 4.97
CA VAL A 26 12.95 1.92 5.31
C VAL A 26 13.36 1.78 6.77
N ALA A 27 14.29 2.62 7.23
CA ALA A 27 14.79 2.60 8.59
C ALA A 27 13.70 2.95 9.61
N ALA A 28 12.93 4.01 9.32
CA ALA A 28 11.84 4.46 10.17
C ALA A 28 10.76 3.39 10.33
N SER A 29 10.36 2.72 9.25
CA SER A 29 9.40 1.62 9.33
C SER A 29 9.92 0.45 10.21
N GLN A 30 11.21 0.12 10.10
CA GLN A 30 11.81 -0.90 10.96
C GLN A 30 11.87 -0.46 12.43
N ALA A 31 12.14 0.81 12.71
CA ALA A 31 12.12 1.36 14.06
C ALA A 31 10.72 1.21 14.68
N ILE A 32 9.66 1.60 13.98
CA ILE A 32 8.26 1.42 14.43
C ILE A 32 7.96 -0.04 14.77
N ARG A 33 8.38 -0.98 13.90
CA ARG A 33 8.21 -2.41 14.18
C ARG A 33 8.90 -2.83 15.47
N LEU A 34 10.17 -2.47 15.65
CA LEU A 34 10.97 -2.92 16.79
C LEU A 34 10.50 -2.32 18.12
N ILE A 35 10.00 -1.08 18.13
CA ILE A 35 9.41 -0.45 19.31
C ILE A 35 8.24 -1.29 19.86
N CYS A 36 7.42 -1.82 18.96
CA CYS A 36 6.26 -2.63 19.32
C CYS A 36 6.51 -4.14 19.25
N SER A 37 7.74 -4.62 19.07
CA SER A 37 8.04 -6.05 18.90
C SER A 37 8.58 -6.68 20.18
N ASP A 38 8.29 -7.98 20.37
CA ASP A 38 8.76 -8.84 21.45
C ASP A 38 9.86 -9.84 21.03
N ASP A 39 10.30 -9.74 19.77
CA ASP A 39 11.47 -10.45 19.23
C ASP A 39 12.74 -10.03 19.97
N SER A 40 13.84 -10.78 19.82
CA SER A 40 15.12 -10.47 20.50
C SER A 40 15.70 -9.08 20.19
N GLU A 41 15.31 -8.46 19.08
CA GLU A 41 15.70 -7.09 18.71
C GLU A 41 14.69 -6.02 19.18
N GLY A 42 13.52 -6.42 19.69
CA GLY A 42 12.39 -5.55 20.00
C GLY A 42 12.44 -4.94 21.41
N TRP A 43 11.77 -3.80 21.59
CA TRP A 43 11.76 -3.07 22.87
C TRP A 43 10.86 -3.73 23.92
N LEU A 44 9.92 -4.57 23.50
CA LEU A 44 9.05 -5.32 24.39
C LEU A 44 9.65 -6.68 24.80
N ALA A 45 10.84 -7.04 24.31
CA ALA A 45 11.49 -8.31 24.60
C ALA A 45 11.79 -8.53 26.10
N GLU A 46 12.06 -7.43 26.83
CA GLU A 46 12.34 -7.44 28.27
C GLU A 46 11.08 -7.75 29.10
N LEU A 47 9.89 -7.66 28.51
CA LEU A 47 8.63 -8.01 29.17
C LEU A 47 8.36 -9.52 29.23
N LYS A 48 9.36 -10.37 28.93
CA LYS A 48 9.28 -11.83 29.14
C LYS A 48 9.22 -12.15 30.65
N GLY A 49 8.08 -11.85 31.27
CA GLY A 49 7.79 -11.91 32.71
C GLY A 49 6.29 -11.70 32.97
N PRO A 50 5.84 -11.37 34.20
CA PRO A 50 4.42 -11.39 34.60
C PRO A 50 3.51 -10.37 33.88
N GLY A 51 4.03 -9.62 32.90
CA GLY A 51 3.20 -8.92 31.93
C GLY A 51 3.15 -9.63 30.59
N SER A 52 1.97 -10.04 30.15
CA SER A 52 1.79 -10.75 28.88
C SER A 52 1.41 -9.79 27.75
N ILE A 53 2.10 -9.90 26.63
CA ILE A 53 1.75 -9.18 25.39
C ILE A 53 0.54 -9.87 24.77
N LEU A 54 -0.55 -9.11 24.61
CA LEU A 54 -1.80 -9.60 24.03
C LEU A 54 -1.90 -9.29 22.53
N LEU A 55 -1.40 -8.11 22.14
CA LEU A 55 -1.31 -7.66 20.75
C LEU A 55 -0.06 -6.81 20.59
N SER A 56 0.61 -6.94 19.45
CA SER A 56 1.77 -6.14 19.08
C SER A 56 1.86 -6.05 17.56
N GLY A 57 1.73 -4.85 16.99
CA GLY A 57 1.82 -4.65 15.55
C GLY A 57 1.32 -3.30 15.08
N GLY A 58 1.82 -2.82 13.94
CA GLY A 58 1.34 -1.58 13.30
C GLY A 58 1.49 -0.32 14.16
N GLY A 59 2.47 -0.29 15.07
CA GLY A 59 2.63 0.81 16.03
C GLY A 59 1.65 0.80 17.21
N ASN A 60 0.90 -0.30 17.38
CA ASN A 60 0.03 -0.53 18.54
C ASN A 60 0.53 -1.72 19.35
N ALA A 61 0.41 -1.62 20.67
CA ALA A 61 0.63 -2.75 21.56
C ALA A 61 -0.40 -2.78 22.70
N LEU A 62 -0.84 -3.97 23.08
CA LEU A 62 -1.71 -4.21 24.22
C LEU A 62 -1.02 -5.16 25.18
N LEU A 63 -0.74 -4.66 26.37
CA LEU A 63 0.01 -5.35 27.42
C LEU A 63 -0.89 -5.60 28.63
N GLU A 64 -0.66 -6.69 29.33
CA GLU A 64 -1.29 -6.96 30.62
C GLU A 64 -0.23 -6.86 31.71
N PHE A 65 -0.54 -6.28 32.86
CA PHE A 65 0.33 -6.20 34.03
C PHE A 65 -0.42 -6.69 35.28
N PRO A 66 0.28 -7.25 36.28
CA PRO A 66 -0.36 -7.71 37.53
C PRO A 66 -0.99 -6.58 38.35
N ASP A 67 -0.42 -5.38 38.26
CA ASP A 67 -0.83 -4.19 39.00
C ASP A 67 -0.50 -2.89 38.24
N LEU A 68 -1.09 -1.79 38.70
CA LEU A 68 -0.93 -0.46 38.11
C LEU A 68 0.47 0.12 38.31
N ALA A 69 1.15 -0.22 39.41
CA ALA A 69 2.47 0.30 39.70
C ALA A 69 3.52 -0.25 38.72
N GLY A 70 3.42 -1.54 38.35
CA GLY A 70 4.22 -2.16 37.30
C GLY A 70 3.96 -1.52 35.94
N ALA A 71 2.68 -1.29 35.60
CA ALA A 71 2.30 -0.63 34.36
C ALA A 71 2.88 0.79 34.26
N HIS A 72 2.83 1.59 35.34
CA HIS A 72 3.43 2.93 35.38
C HIS A 72 4.95 2.92 35.27
N ARG A 73 5.65 2.00 35.97
CA ARG A 73 7.11 1.88 35.85
C ARG A 73 7.53 1.55 34.43
N PHE A 74 6.81 0.63 33.79
CA PHE A 74 7.03 0.31 32.38
C PHE A 74 6.77 1.52 31.49
N ALA A 75 5.64 2.20 31.64
CA ALA A 75 5.28 3.36 30.83
C ALA A 75 6.32 4.49 30.94
N ALA A 76 6.85 4.75 32.15
CA ALA A 76 7.90 5.73 32.37
C ALA A 76 9.21 5.35 31.66
N SER A 77 9.64 4.08 31.78
CA SER A 77 10.85 3.59 31.09
C SER A 77 10.69 3.61 29.57
N PHE A 78 9.55 3.11 29.07
CA PHE A 78 9.24 3.05 27.64
C PHE A 78 9.16 4.44 27.01
N SER A 79 8.43 5.37 27.63
CA SER A 79 8.33 6.75 27.13
C SER A 79 9.66 7.49 27.19
N ARG A 80 10.49 7.26 28.22
CA ARG A 80 11.84 7.83 28.29
C ARG A 80 12.73 7.31 27.18
N ARG A 81 12.75 5.98 26.96
CA ARG A 81 13.50 5.35 25.87
C ARG A 81 13.04 5.88 24.51
N LEU A 82 11.74 6.04 24.29
CA LEU A 82 11.19 6.62 23.07
C LEU A 82 11.70 8.06 22.86
N TYR A 83 11.66 8.89 23.89
CA TYR A 83 12.14 10.27 23.85
C TYR A 83 13.65 10.37 23.55
N ASP A 84 14.46 9.52 24.17
CA ASP A 84 15.92 9.56 24.02
C ASP A 84 16.40 9.10 22.64
N HIS A 85 15.78 8.06 22.09
CA HIS A 85 16.20 7.48 20.80
C HIS A 85 15.46 8.11 19.60
N LEU A 86 14.15 8.35 19.72
CA LEU A 86 13.28 8.76 18.62
C LEU A 86 12.39 9.94 19.04
N PRO A 87 12.98 11.12 19.33
CA PRO A 87 12.26 12.27 19.87
C PRO A 87 11.17 12.83 18.94
N ALA A 88 11.22 12.48 17.66
CA ALA A 88 10.19 12.86 16.68
C ALA A 88 8.92 11.99 16.75
N LEU A 89 8.91 10.91 17.54
CA LEU A 89 7.80 9.97 17.61
C LEU A 89 7.05 10.10 18.94
N GLY A 90 5.74 10.32 18.87
CA GLY A 90 4.87 10.36 20.04
C GLY A 90 4.27 8.99 20.36
N ALA A 91 3.86 8.80 21.61
CA ALA A 91 3.02 7.68 22.02
C ALA A 91 1.89 8.15 22.93
N VAL A 92 0.75 7.45 22.86
CA VAL A 92 -0.32 7.46 23.87
C VAL A 92 -0.23 6.16 24.64
N ILE A 93 -0.18 6.27 25.97
CA ILE A 93 -0.13 5.11 26.87
C ILE A 93 -1.29 5.23 27.84
N VAL A 94 -2.19 4.26 27.83
CA VAL A 94 -3.40 4.26 28.65
C VAL A 94 -3.48 2.98 29.46
N HIS A 95 -3.81 3.12 30.74
CA HIS A 95 -3.93 2.02 31.70
C HIS A 95 -5.38 1.82 32.12
N ARG A 96 -5.86 0.57 32.12
CA ARG A 96 -7.20 0.21 32.57
C ARG A 96 -7.16 -1.05 33.43
N ALA A 97 -7.51 -0.91 34.71
CA ALA A 97 -7.70 -2.04 35.60
C ALA A 97 -8.98 -2.82 35.24
N PHE A 98 -8.95 -4.14 35.38
CA PHE A 98 -10.10 -4.99 35.11
C PHE A 98 -10.21 -6.16 36.10
N GLN A 99 -11.37 -6.82 36.11
CA GLN A 99 -11.63 -8.01 36.92
C GLN A 99 -11.32 -9.26 36.08
N PRO A 100 -10.70 -10.31 36.65
CA PRO A 100 -10.53 -11.57 35.94
C PRO A 100 -11.87 -12.09 35.40
N GLY A 101 -11.90 -12.49 34.13
CA GLY A 101 -13.11 -12.90 33.41
C GLY A 101 -13.81 -11.79 32.61
N SER A 102 -13.39 -10.52 32.73
CA SER A 102 -13.92 -9.40 31.94
C SER A 102 -12.94 -8.83 30.91
N LEU A 103 -11.95 -9.63 30.47
CA LEU A 103 -10.92 -9.17 29.53
C LEU A 103 -11.49 -8.60 28.23
N ALA A 104 -12.49 -9.25 27.63
CA ALA A 104 -13.07 -8.77 26.36
C ALA A 104 -13.65 -7.35 26.46
N GLU A 105 -14.32 -7.05 27.57
CA GLU A 105 -14.87 -5.71 27.84
C GLU A 105 -13.76 -4.71 28.18
N ALA A 106 -12.76 -5.13 28.95
CA ALA A 106 -11.61 -4.30 29.28
C ALA A 106 -10.83 -3.85 28.04
N ILE A 107 -10.71 -4.74 27.05
CA ILE A 107 -10.05 -4.46 25.76
C ILE A 107 -10.84 -3.42 24.95
N ASP A 108 -12.15 -3.60 24.76
CA ASP A 108 -12.97 -2.63 24.01
C ASP A 108 -12.93 -1.23 24.66
N ARG A 109 -12.95 -1.20 26.00
CA ARG A 109 -12.89 0.04 26.77
C ARG A 109 -11.50 0.71 26.75
N VAL A 110 -10.39 -0.05 26.83
CA VAL A 110 -9.03 0.56 26.80
C VAL A 110 -8.72 1.19 25.44
N TYR A 111 -9.21 0.62 24.34
CA TYR A 111 -9.10 1.25 23.02
C TYR A 111 -9.96 2.51 22.91
N THR A 112 -11.14 2.52 23.52
CA THR A 112 -11.97 3.72 23.61
C THR A 112 -11.24 4.83 24.37
N ASP A 113 -10.62 4.51 25.50
CA ASP A 113 -9.83 5.48 26.27
C ASP A 113 -8.61 5.98 25.50
N ALA A 114 -7.90 5.10 24.78
CA ALA A 114 -6.78 5.47 23.93
C ALA A 114 -7.22 6.46 22.83
N ALA A 115 -8.38 6.21 22.21
CA ALA A 115 -8.95 7.13 21.23
C ALA A 115 -9.30 8.51 21.83
N VAL A 116 -9.82 8.55 23.06
CA VAL A 116 -10.07 9.81 23.79
C VAL A 116 -8.77 10.52 24.15
N ALA A 117 -7.78 9.79 24.65
CA ALA A 117 -6.47 10.35 25.01
C ALA A 117 -5.76 10.97 23.80
N LYS A 118 -5.94 10.40 22.60
CA LYS A 118 -5.44 10.99 21.34
C LYS A 118 -6.04 12.36 21.05
N THR A 119 -7.33 12.56 21.28
CA THR A 119 -8.00 13.84 20.95
C THR A 119 -7.78 14.92 22.01
N GLN A 120 -7.52 14.52 23.25
CA GLN A 120 -7.26 15.43 24.38
C GLN A 120 -5.80 15.86 24.49
N ARG A 121 -4.91 15.26 23.68
CA ARG A 121 -3.49 15.59 23.68
C ARG A 121 -3.28 17.01 23.17
N LEU A 122 -2.77 17.87 24.04
CA LEU A 122 -2.20 19.15 23.65
C LEU A 122 -0.74 18.90 23.29
N ASP A 123 -0.41 18.89 22.01
CA ASP A 123 0.99 18.89 21.61
C ASP A 123 1.62 20.21 22.07
N GLY A 124 2.66 20.12 22.89
CA GLY A 124 3.50 21.27 23.21
C GLY A 124 4.15 21.79 21.93
N PRO A 125 4.41 23.10 21.81
CA PRO A 125 5.06 23.64 20.62
C PRO A 125 6.40 22.94 20.42
N ALA A 126 6.61 22.38 19.22
CA ALA A 126 7.91 21.82 18.85
C ALA A 126 8.95 22.94 18.98
N THR A 127 9.91 22.77 19.88
CA THR A 127 10.99 23.73 20.04
C THR A 127 11.84 23.70 18.77
N GLN A 128 11.75 24.76 17.96
CA GLN A 128 12.51 24.93 16.71
C GLN A 128 14.02 25.20 16.95
N GLY A 129 14.52 24.82 18.13
CA GLY A 129 15.86 25.17 18.60
C GLY A 129 15.97 26.62 19.03
N TRP A 130 17.22 27.03 19.28
CA TRP A 130 17.59 28.41 19.60
C TRP A 130 18.03 29.11 18.31
N GLY A 131 18.18 30.44 18.30
CA GLY A 131 18.62 31.19 17.10
C GLY A 131 20.01 30.82 16.56
N VAL A 132 20.76 29.97 17.27
CA VAL A 132 22.08 29.43 16.88
C VAL A 132 22.01 27.99 16.39
N THR A 133 20.81 27.37 16.41
CA THR A 133 20.61 25.98 16.05
C THR A 133 20.36 25.84 14.55
N ALA A 134 21.16 25.01 13.88
CA ALA A 134 20.93 24.69 12.48
C ALA A 134 19.67 23.80 12.32
N ALA A 135 18.91 24.03 11.26
CA ALA A 135 17.82 23.14 10.86
C ALA A 135 18.38 21.92 10.12
N CYS A 136 17.77 20.77 10.35
CA CYS A 136 18.03 19.56 9.60
C CYS A 136 17.64 19.78 8.14
N ALA A 137 18.58 19.49 7.23
CA ALA A 137 18.41 19.70 5.79
C ALA A 137 17.26 18.88 5.17
N ARG A 138 16.73 17.86 5.87
CA ARG A 138 15.69 16.95 5.36
C ARG A 138 14.33 17.14 6.01
N THR A 139 14.30 17.21 7.34
CA THR A 139 13.04 17.25 8.10
C THR A 139 12.71 18.63 8.63
N GLY A 140 13.63 19.60 8.55
CA GLY A 140 13.48 20.92 9.14
C GLY A 140 13.58 20.96 10.67
N GLN A 141 13.69 19.79 11.33
CA GLN A 141 13.86 19.69 12.78
C GLN A 141 15.23 20.18 13.25
N VAL A 142 15.41 20.36 14.55
CA VAL A 142 16.71 20.72 15.15
C VAL A 142 17.80 19.71 14.76
N ALA A 143 18.89 20.20 14.18
CA ALA A 143 20.06 19.38 13.88
C ALA A 143 20.91 19.15 15.13
N THR A 144 21.40 17.92 15.30
CA THR A 144 22.29 17.51 16.40
C THR A 144 23.59 16.87 15.91
N GLY A 145 23.82 16.87 14.60
CA GLY A 145 25.02 16.37 13.96
C GLY A 145 24.95 16.53 12.44
N THR A 146 25.87 15.86 11.74
CA THR A 146 25.95 15.84 10.28
C THR A 146 25.68 14.45 9.73
N ASP A 147 25.27 14.37 8.45
CA ASP A 147 25.03 13.07 7.81
C ASP A 147 26.36 12.30 7.67
N PRO A 148 26.42 11.03 8.13
CA PRO A 148 27.61 10.19 8.00
C PRO A 148 28.09 9.95 6.56
N ASP A 149 27.20 10.00 5.56
CA ASP A 149 27.58 9.87 4.15
C ASP A 149 27.94 11.22 3.50
N ASP A 150 27.47 12.32 4.08
CA ASP A 150 27.75 13.67 3.62
C ASP A 150 27.90 14.61 4.83
N GLY A 151 29.13 14.73 5.32
CA GLY A 151 29.48 15.51 6.50
C GLY A 151 29.15 17.01 6.40
N SER A 152 28.72 17.50 5.23
CA SER A 152 28.26 18.88 5.05
C SER A 152 26.78 19.09 5.42
N GLN A 153 25.98 18.02 5.51
CA GLN A 153 24.53 18.10 5.67
C GLN A 153 24.12 18.00 7.14
N PRO A 154 23.52 19.03 7.76
CA PRO A 154 23.01 18.95 9.12
C PRO A 154 21.80 18.02 9.22
N VAL A 155 21.78 17.13 10.21
CA VAL A 155 20.74 16.12 10.42
C VAL A 155 20.25 16.10 11.87
N SER A 156 18.97 15.76 12.06
CA SER A 156 18.35 15.63 13.39
C SER A 156 18.80 14.35 14.11
N ALA A 157 18.62 14.33 15.43
CA ALA A 157 18.91 13.15 16.26
C ALA A 157 18.17 11.90 15.76
N THR A 158 16.89 12.05 15.41
CA THR A 158 16.07 10.97 14.84
C THR A 158 16.71 10.38 13.59
N LEU A 159 17.11 11.19 12.61
CA LEU A 159 17.69 10.67 11.37
C LEU A 159 19.03 9.95 11.60
N ARG A 160 19.81 10.41 12.58
CA ARG A 160 21.06 9.72 12.97
C ARG A 160 20.75 8.36 13.58
N GLU A 161 19.78 8.31 14.51
CA GLU A 161 19.37 7.07 15.15
C GLU A 161 18.82 6.06 14.13
N LEU A 162 18.04 6.52 13.15
CA LEU A 162 17.48 5.69 12.08
C LEU A 162 18.54 4.85 11.35
N GLN A 163 19.77 5.34 11.22
CA GLN A 163 20.83 4.60 10.54
C GLN A 163 21.17 3.27 11.20
N SER A 164 21.04 3.19 12.53
CA SER A 164 21.27 1.95 13.29
C SER A 164 20.27 0.84 12.92
N PHE A 165 19.07 1.21 12.44
CA PHE A 165 18.01 0.28 12.07
C PHE A 165 18.13 -0.27 10.64
N LEU A 166 18.90 0.37 9.76
CA LEU A 166 19.02 0.00 8.35
C LEU A 166 19.46 -1.46 8.12
N PRO A 167 20.49 -2.00 8.82
CA PRO A 167 20.91 -3.38 8.60
C PRO A 167 19.82 -4.40 8.95
N SER A 168 19.13 -4.21 10.08
CA SER A 168 17.99 -5.06 10.49
C SER A 168 16.83 -4.94 9.50
N ALA A 169 16.54 -3.72 9.03
CA ALA A 169 15.52 -3.46 8.02
C ALA A 169 15.81 -4.22 6.72
N ASN A 170 17.05 -4.20 6.22
CA ASN A 170 17.42 -4.93 5.01
C ASN A 170 17.31 -6.44 5.18
N ARG A 171 17.84 -7.01 6.27
CA ARG A 171 17.72 -8.46 6.55
C ARG A 171 16.27 -8.92 6.56
N ARG A 172 15.36 -8.12 7.15
CA ARG A 172 13.93 -8.42 7.19
C ARG A 172 13.33 -8.59 5.79
N TRP A 173 13.70 -7.75 4.84
CA TRP A 173 13.17 -7.81 3.49
C TRP A 173 13.88 -8.86 2.64
N GLU A 174 15.20 -9.00 2.80
CA GLU A 174 16.01 -9.96 2.03
C GLU A 174 15.51 -11.41 2.14
N ARG A 175 14.82 -11.79 3.23
CA ARG A 175 14.19 -13.11 3.38
C ARG A 175 13.11 -13.43 2.33
N PHE A 176 12.54 -12.42 1.68
CA PHE A 176 11.54 -12.59 0.62
C PHE A 176 12.16 -12.75 -0.77
N LEU A 177 13.47 -12.47 -0.92
CA LEU A 177 14.15 -12.60 -2.19
C LEU A 177 14.33 -14.08 -2.53
N PRO A 178 14.07 -14.50 -3.78
CA PRO A 178 14.31 -15.88 -4.18
C PRO A 178 15.82 -16.16 -4.19
N THR A 179 16.17 -17.43 -3.94
CA THR A 179 17.54 -17.90 -4.12
C THR A 179 17.83 -18.02 -5.61
N GLU A 180 18.69 -17.14 -6.13
CA GLU A 180 19.00 -17.02 -7.55
C GLU A 180 20.53 -17.04 -7.79
N PRO A 181 20.99 -17.38 -9.00
CA PRO A 181 22.43 -17.40 -9.33
C PRO A 181 23.12 -16.03 -9.22
N GLU A 182 22.40 -14.95 -9.55
CA GLU A 182 22.82 -13.58 -9.29
C GLU A 182 22.12 -13.07 -8.03
N ALA A 183 22.85 -12.35 -7.19
CA ALA A 183 22.32 -11.81 -5.94
C ALA A 183 21.31 -10.69 -6.22
N LEU A 184 20.01 -11.02 -6.20
CA LEU A 184 18.96 -10.02 -6.20
C LEU A 184 19.03 -9.19 -4.92
N ALA A 185 18.65 -7.92 -5.02
CA ALA A 185 18.54 -7.04 -3.86
C ALA A 185 17.41 -6.03 -4.04
N PHE A 186 16.97 -5.48 -2.92
CA PHE A 186 16.06 -4.36 -2.91
C PHE A 186 16.84 -3.03 -2.88
N PRO A 187 16.45 -2.02 -3.67
CA PRO A 187 17.14 -0.74 -3.70
C PRO A 187 16.89 0.11 -2.45
N LEU A 188 17.87 0.97 -2.11
CA LEU A 188 17.77 1.99 -1.06
C LEU A 188 17.61 3.42 -1.60
N GLU A 189 17.73 3.58 -2.92
CA GLU A 189 17.55 4.83 -3.63
C GLU A 189 16.42 4.66 -4.65
N LEU A 190 15.54 5.66 -4.75
CA LEU A 190 14.40 5.63 -5.69
C LEU A 190 14.87 5.49 -7.13
N ASP A 191 16.04 6.04 -7.45
CA ASP A 191 16.62 6.00 -8.79
C ASP A 191 17.02 4.60 -9.27
N HIS A 192 17.15 3.66 -8.34
CA HIS A 192 17.55 2.29 -8.63
C HIS A 192 16.38 1.35 -8.92
N LEU A 193 15.13 1.84 -8.89
CA LEU A 193 13.92 1.04 -9.18
C LEU A 193 13.69 0.75 -10.69
N GLY A 194 14.70 0.89 -11.56
CA GLY A 194 14.64 0.48 -12.97
C GLY A 194 14.21 1.58 -13.96
N ARG A 195 14.80 2.78 -13.82
CA ARG A 195 14.42 3.97 -14.59
C ARG A 195 14.56 3.80 -16.11
N SER A 196 13.53 4.25 -16.81
CA SER A 196 13.64 4.78 -18.18
C SER A 196 13.57 6.32 -18.12
N THR A 197 14.36 7.01 -18.95
CA THR A 197 14.38 8.49 -18.97
C THR A 197 13.21 9.04 -19.81
N GLY A 198 12.57 10.12 -19.36
CA GLY A 198 11.51 10.83 -20.10
C GLY A 198 10.10 10.64 -19.52
N GLU A 199 9.08 10.65 -20.38
CA GLU A 199 7.66 10.70 -19.99
C GLU A 199 7.19 9.49 -19.16
N ARG A 200 7.88 8.34 -19.28
CA ARG A 200 7.56 7.07 -18.58
C ARG A 200 8.23 6.90 -17.22
N SER A 201 8.97 7.91 -16.74
CA SER A 201 9.64 7.87 -15.42
C SER A 201 8.65 8.20 -14.29
N PHE A 202 7.82 7.23 -13.92
CA PHE A 202 6.96 7.31 -12.74
C PHE A 202 7.41 6.33 -11.66
N LEU A 203 7.37 6.80 -10.42
CA LEU A 203 7.42 5.97 -9.22
C LEU A 203 5.98 5.72 -8.77
N ALA A 204 5.65 4.49 -8.41
CA ALA A 204 4.39 4.19 -7.75
C ALA A 204 4.61 3.96 -6.25
N VAL A 205 3.77 4.59 -5.43
CA VAL A 205 3.50 4.15 -4.06
C VAL A 205 2.22 3.34 -4.09
N VAL A 206 2.30 2.07 -3.68
CA VAL A 206 1.15 1.18 -3.60
C VAL A 206 0.90 0.88 -2.13
N HIS A 207 -0.31 1.18 -1.69
CA HIS A 207 -0.78 0.90 -0.33
C HIS A 207 -2.00 -0.02 -0.40
N ILE A 208 -1.96 -1.11 0.35
CA ILE A 208 -3.01 -2.11 0.43
C ILE A 208 -3.37 -2.27 1.89
N ASP A 209 -4.66 -2.26 2.19
CA ASP A 209 -5.16 -2.38 3.57
C ASP A 209 -6.43 -3.22 3.60
N GLY A 210 -6.57 -4.03 4.66
CA GLY A 210 -7.68 -4.94 4.84
C GLY A 210 -9.00 -4.23 5.18
N ASN A 211 -10.11 -4.81 4.73
CA ASN A 211 -11.41 -4.18 4.88
C ASN A 211 -12.06 -4.52 6.22
N ARG A 212 -12.25 -3.49 7.05
CA ARG A 212 -13.05 -3.50 8.29
C ARG A 212 -12.58 -4.50 9.36
N ILE A 213 -11.28 -4.80 9.42
CA ILE A 213 -10.74 -5.74 10.42
C ILE A 213 -11.01 -5.24 11.85
N GLY A 214 -10.79 -3.96 12.14
CA GLY A 214 -11.10 -3.39 13.47
C GLY A 214 -12.58 -3.50 13.86
N ALA A 215 -13.50 -3.31 12.91
CA ALA A 215 -14.94 -3.44 13.17
C ALA A 215 -15.34 -4.91 13.42
N LYS A 216 -14.72 -5.87 12.72
CA LYS A 216 -14.91 -7.30 12.95
C LYS A 216 -14.39 -7.71 14.34
N ILE A 217 -13.24 -7.19 14.76
CA ILE A 217 -12.67 -7.43 16.09
C ILE A 217 -13.60 -6.86 17.18
N SER A 218 -14.05 -5.59 17.07
CA SER A 218 -14.97 -5.01 18.06
C SER A 218 -16.30 -5.78 18.15
N LYS A 219 -16.86 -6.20 17.00
CA LYS A 219 -18.07 -7.05 16.97
C LYS A 219 -17.84 -8.39 17.69
N TRP A 220 -16.69 -9.02 17.45
CA TRP A 220 -16.34 -10.28 18.10
C TRP A 220 -16.18 -10.10 19.62
N LEU A 221 -15.51 -9.04 20.07
CA LEU A 221 -15.30 -8.72 21.49
C LEU A 221 -16.62 -8.50 22.24
N LYS A 222 -17.55 -7.73 21.66
CA LYS A 222 -18.88 -7.52 22.24
C LYS A 222 -19.62 -8.85 22.39
N GLY A 223 -19.60 -9.69 21.36
CA GLY A 223 -20.20 -11.03 21.43
C GLY A 223 -19.48 -11.96 22.40
N ALA A 224 -18.17 -11.82 22.61
CA ALA A 224 -17.39 -12.57 23.58
C ALA A 224 -17.74 -12.19 25.02
N ALA A 225 -17.90 -10.89 25.29
CA ALA A 225 -18.33 -10.36 26.57
C ALA A 225 -19.75 -10.83 26.93
N THR A 226 -20.70 -10.77 26.00
CA THR A 226 -22.08 -11.25 26.22
C THR A 226 -22.13 -12.76 26.51
N ARG A 227 -21.25 -13.56 25.90
CA ARG A 227 -21.18 -15.01 26.11
C ARG A 227 -20.38 -15.41 27.35
N GLY A 228 -19.76 -14.46 28.07
CA GLY A 228 -18.91 -14.76 29.21
C GLY A 228 -17.72 -15.64 28.86
N LEU A 229 -17.10 -15.42 27.68
CA LEU A 229 -15.90 -16.19 27.30
C LEU A 229 -14.77 -15.92 28.30
N SER A 230 -14.05 -16.98 28.67
CA SER A 230 -12.90 -16.85 29.57
C SER A 230 -11.77 -16.04 28.95
N ASP A 231 -11.01 -15.33 29.79
CA ASP A 231 -9.85 -14.53 29.38
C ASP A 231 -8.87 -15.35 28.53
N ALA A 232 -8.63 -16.61 28.88
CA ALA A 232 -7.77 -17.50 28.11
C ALA A 232 -8.23 -17.69 26.65
N LYS A 233 -9.54 -17.80 26.40
CA LYS A 233 -10.10 -17.91 25.04
C LYS A 233 -9.97 -16.60 24.28
N VAL A 234 -10.14 -15.46 24.96
CA VAL A 234 -9.94 -14.13 24.38
C VAL A 234 -8.48 -13.94 23.95
N LYS A 235 -7.53 -14.27 24.83
CA LYS A 235 -6.09 -14.21 24.53
C LYS A 235 -5.68 -15.16 23.40
N GLN A 236 -6.29 -16.34 23.32
CA GLN A 236 -6.03 -17.27 22.22
C GLN A 236 -6.54 -16.71 20.89
N ALA A 237 -7.77 -16.19 20.86
CA ALA A 237 -8.35 -15.63 19.64
C ALA A 237 -7.51 -14.46 19.09
N TYR A 238 -7.01 -13.58 19.98
CA TYR A 238 -6.08 -12.50 19.62
C TYR A 238 -4.82 -13.00 18.92
N ARG A 239 -4.17 -14.03 19.48
CA ARG A 239 -2.97 -14.62 18.89
C ARG A 239 -3.26 -15.27 17.54
N ASP A 240 -4.38 -15.97 17.42
CA ASP A 240 -4.75 -16.70 16.22
C ASP A 240 -5.04 -15.78 15.03
N TRP A 241 -5.84 -14.72 15.22
CA TRP A 241 -6.09 -13.78 14.13
C TRP A 241 -4.88 -12.90 13.82
N SER A 242 -4.10 -12.47 14.83
CA SER A 242 -2.88 -11.67 14.58
C SER A 242 -1.89 -12.45 13.73
N SER A 243 -1.61 -13.70 14.12
CA SER A 243 -0.73 -14.58 13.35
C SER A 243 -1.29 -14.92 11.96
N ALA A 244 -2.62 -14.96 11.79
CA ALA A 244 -3.22 -15.14 10.49
C ALA A 244 -3.04 -13.90 9.60
N LEU A 245 -3.27 -12.70 10.13
CA LEU A 245 -3.08 -11.44 9.40
C LEU A 245 -1.62 -11.26 8.96
N ASP A 246 -0.66 -11.46 9.87
CA ASP A 246 0.76 -11.37 9.53
C ASP A 246 1.14 -12.36 8.42
N ARG A 247 0.67 -13.60 8.48
CA ARG A 247 0.90 -14.60 7.42
C ARG A 247 0.32 -14.17 6.08
N ILE A 248 -0.86 -13.56 6.06
CA ILE A 248 -1.51 -13.09 4.82
C ILE A 248 -0.67 -11.96 4.20
N GLY A 249 -0.23 -11.00 5.00
CA GLY A 249 0.65 -9.92 4.54
C GLY A 249 2.00 -10.44 4.02
N GLU A 250 2.63 -11.38 4.73
CA GLU A 250 3.88 -12.01 4.30
C GLU A 250 3.70 -12.80 2.99
N GLN A 251 2.59 -13.54 2.84
CA GLN A 251 2.25 -14.27 1.62
C GLN A 251 2.00 -13.32 0.45
N ALA A 252 1.29 -12.20 0.68
CA ALA A 252 1.06 -11.18 -0.34
C ALA A 252 2.40 -10.61 -0.85
N LEU A 253 3.29 -10.22 0.06
CA LEU A 253 4.61 -9.70 -0.33
C LEU A 253 5.45 -10.76 -1.05
N ALA A 254 5.48 -12.00 -0.55
CA ALA A 254 6.19 -13.10 -1.19
C ALA A 254 5.67 -13.35 -2.61
N ALA A 255 4.35 -13.33 -2.81
CA ALA A 255 3.73 -13.50 -4.12
C ALA A 255 4.09 -12.37 -5.10
N ILE A 256 4.16 -11.12 -4.63
CA ILE A 256 4.62 -9.99 -5.45
C ILE A 256 6.07 -10.20 -5.89
N VAL A 257 6.97 -10.47 -4.93
CA VAL A 257 8.40 -10.64 -5.21
C VAL A 257 8.63 -11.82 -6.16
N GLN A 258 7.92 -12.93 -5.94
CA GLN A 258 7.95 -14.09 -6.83
C GLN A 258 7.44 -13.73 -8.23
N ARG A 259 6.32 -13.01 -8.36
CA ARG A 259 5.78 -12.62 -9.67
C ARG A 259 6.75 -11.73 -10.44
N VAL A 260 7.35 -10.73 -9.77
CA VAL A 260 8.35 -9.85 -10.38
C VAL A 260 9.57 -10.66 -10.82
N SER A 261 10.09 -11.53 -9.94
CA SER A 261 11.29 -12.33 -10.21
C SER A 261 11.10 -13.31 -11.38
N GLN A 262 9.90 -13.88 -11.54
CA GLN A 262 9.57 -14.80 -12.64
C GLN A 262 9.62 -14.15 -14.03
N HIS A 263 9.54 -12.82 -14.10
CA HIS A 263 9.52 -12.03 -15.34
C HIS A 263 10.85 -11.32 -15.61
N LEU A 264 11.90 -11.69 -14.89
CA LEU A 264 13.25 -11.23 -15.19
C LEU A 264 13.83 -12.04 -16.35
N LEU A 265 14.22 -11.34 -17.42
CA LEU A 265 14.94 -11.92 -18.54
C LEU A 265 16.42 -11.52 -18.45
N ARG A 266 17.30 -12.52 -18.42
CA ARG A 266 18.75 -12.31 -18.42
C ARG A 266 19.24 -12.29 -19.87
N ALA A 267 19.81 -11.16 -20.29
CA ALA A 267 20.58 -11.01 -21.52
C ALA A 267 22.03 -10.72 -21.13
N GLU A 268 23.00 -11.08 -21.97
CA GLU A 268 24.45 -11.13 -21.66
C GLU A 268 24.93 -10.09 -20.63
N ASP A 269 24.71 -8.79 -20.89
CA ASP A 269 25.16 -7.71 -19.99
C ASP A 269 24.05 -7.03 -19.15
N LYS A 270 22.80 -7.48 -19.26
CA LYS A 270 21.64 -6.79 -18.68
C LYS A 270 20.55 -7.74 -18.21
N VAL A 271 19.97 -7.41 -17.05
CA VAL A 271 18.71 -8.01 -16.62
C VAL A 271 17.56 -7.08 -16.99
N LEU A 272 16.58 -7.62 -17.70
CA LEU A 272 15.40 -6.90 -18.15
C LEU A 272 14.18 -7.32 -17.31
N MET A 273 13.40 -6.34 -16.86
CA MET A 273 12.02 -6.58 -16.44
C MET A 273 11.14 -6.71 -17.69
N THR A 274 10.48 -7.85 -17.82
CA THR A 274 9.61 -8.17 -18.96
C THR A 274 8.15 -8.37 -18.55
N GLY A 275 7.26 -8.48 -19.52
CA GLY A 275 5.85 -8.79 -19.32
C GLY A 275 5.14 -9.05 -20.64
N ALA A 276 3.81 -9.09 -20.61
CA ALA A 276 3.02 -9.35 -21.80
C ALA A 276 3.06 -8.22 -22.84
N ILE A 277 3.47 -7.01 -22.45
CA ILE A 277 3.55 -5.84 -23.33
C ILE A 277 5.03 -5.48 -23.55
N PRO A 278 5.65 -5.89 -24.67
CA PRO A 278 7.09 -5.71 -24.90
C PRO A 278 7.56 -4.25 -24.87
N GLN A 279 6.69 -3.30 -25.27
CA GLN A 279 7.02 -1.87 -25.32
C GLN A 279 7.21 -1.23 -23.94
N LEU A 280 6.81 -1.94 -22.88
CA LEU A 280 6.94 -1.51 -21.49
C LEU A 280 8.11 -2.16 -20.77
N ASN A 281 8.83 -3.09 -21.41
CA ASN A 281 10.02 -3.73 -20.85
C ASN A 281 11.13 -2.70 -20.56
N PHE A 282 11.97 -2.98 -19.56
CA PHE A 282 13.06 -2.09 -19.18
C PHE A 282 14.23 -2.80 -18.52
N ALA A 283 15.41 -2.18 -18.57
CA ALA A 283 16.58 -2.67 -17.88
C ALA A 283 16.52 -2.34 -16.39
N LEU A 284 16.93 -3.30 -15.57
CA LEU A 284 17.12 -3.11 -14.14
C LEU A 284 18.47 -2.47 -13.84
N HIS A 285 18.54 -1.77 -12.70
CA HIS A 285 19.79 -1.23 -12.21
C HIS A 285 20.67 -2.36 -11.65
N ARG A 286 21.94 -2.35 -12.02
CA ARG A 286 22.95 -3.27 -11.51
C ARG A 286 23.99 -2.48 -10.72
N ALA A 287 24.24 -2.89 -9.49
CA ALA A 287 25.25 -2.29 -8.62
C ALA A 287 26.18 -3.39 -8.10
N LYS A 288 27.45 -3.34 -8.49
CA LYS A 288 28.44 -4.42 -8.22
C LYS A 288 27.91 -5.76 -8.76
N ASP A 289 27.86 -6.78 -7.92
CA ASP A 289 27.36 -8.13 -8.23
C ASP A 289 25.87 -8.32 -7.91
N ARG A 290 25.13 -7.22 -7.68
CA ARG A 290 23.71 -7.27 -7.32
C ARG A 290 22.83 -6.62 -8.38
N VAL A 291 21.67 -7.23 -8.60
CA VAL A 291 20.60 -6.69 -9.46
C VAL A 291 19.47 -6.19 -8.59
N TYR A 292 19.11 -4.91 -8.75
CA TYR A 292 18.02 -4.34 -7.97
C TYR A 292 16.66 -4.66 -8.57
N LEU A 293 15.79 -5.25 -7.75
CA LEU A 293 14.40 -5.40 -8.11
C LEU A 293 13.73 -4.02 -8.26
N PRO A 294 12.80 -3.86 -9.21
CA PRO A 294 12.07 -2.61 -9.44
C PRO A 294 10.93 -2.41 -8.42
N LEU A 295 11.18 -2.81 -7.17
CA LEU A 295 10.25 -2.86 -6.05
C LEU A 295 11.05 -2.65 -4.76
N ARG A 296 10.49 -1.97 -3.77
CA ARG A 296 10.99 -1.93 -2.39
C ARG A 296 9.82 -1.92 -1.40
N PRO A 297 9.68 -2.96 -0.56
CA PRO A 297 8.72 -2.95 0.54
C PRO A 297 9.08 -1.87 1.57
N LEU A 298 8.05 -1.22 2.14
CA LEU A 298 8.20 -0.17 3.14
C LEU A 298 7.49 -0.54 4.43
N ILE A 299 6.19 -0.82 4.37
CA ILE A 299 5.36 -1.17 5.53
C ILE A 299 4.80 -2.57 5.31
N LEU A 300 4.89 -3.40 6.34
CA LEU A 300 4.20 -4.67 6.44
C LEU A 300 3.85 -4.88 7.91
N GLY A 301 2.57 -4.87 8.25
CA GLY A 301 2.10 -5.14 9.60
C GLY A 301 0.63 -5.55 9.61
N GLY A 302 0.33 -6.78 10.02
CA GLY A 302 -1.01 -7.34 9.91
C GLY A 302 -1.51 -7.31 8.46
N ASP A 303 -2.56 -6.53 8.23
CA ASP A 303 -3.22 -6.36 6.94
C ASP A 303 -2.78 -5.14 6.12
N ASP A 304 -1.90 -4.28 6.66
CA ASP A 304 -1.32 -3.15 5.93
C ASP A 304 -0.02 -3.57 5.21
N LEU A 305 -0.01 -3.40 3.89
CA LEU A 305 1.15 -3.57 3.02
C LEU A 305 1.34 -2.31 2.18
N THR A 306 2.49 -1.66 2.37
CA THR A 306 2.92 -0.52 1.55
C THR A 306 4.29 -0.77 0.93
N TYR A 307 4.41 -0.50 -0.36
CA TYR A 307 5.67 -0.61 -1.09
C TYR A 307 5.79 0.43 -2.19
N VAL A 308 7.01 0.62 -2.68
CA VAL A 308 7.29 1.42 -3.88
C VAL A 308 7.75 0.55 -5.01
N CYS A 309 7.41 0.90 -6.24
CA CYS A 309 7.89 0.20 -7.42
C CYS A 309 8.03 1.15 -8.62
N ASP A 310 8.63 0.64 -9.70
CA ASP A 310 8.49 1.28 -11.00
C ASP A 310 6.99 1.40 -11.34
N GLY A 311 6.57 2.58 -11.82
CA GLY A 311 5.17 2.87 -12.09
C GLY A 311 4.50 1.86 -13.01
N ARG A 312 5.26 1.23 -13.92
CA ARG A 312 4.75 0.22 -14.85
C ARG A 312 4.22 -1.03 -14.19
N LEU A 313 4.71 -1.33 -12.99
CA LEU A 313 4.40 -2.57 -12.28
C LEU A 313 3.24 -2.42 -11.29
N ALA A 314 2.84 -1.19 -10.96
CA ALA A 314 1.96 -0.88 -9.84
C ALA A 314 0.66 -1.69 -9.84
N TRP A 315 -0.04 -1.75 -10.98
CA TRP A 315 -1.30 -2.48 -11.09
C TRP A 315 -1.11 -4.00 -11.05
N ALA A 316 -0.07 -4.52 -11.71
CA ALA A 316 0.20 -5.95 -11.71
C ALA A 316 0.56 -6.45 -10.31
N THR A 317 1.38 -5.70 -9.58
CA THR A 317 1.75 -6.06 -8.20
C THR A 317 0.60 -5.83 -7.22
N ALA A 318 -0.21 -4.79 -7.40
CA ALA A 318 -1.42 -4.57 -6.59
C ALA A 318 -2.42 -5.72 -6.76
N ARG A 319 -2.65 -6.18 -8.01
CA ARG A 319 -3.53 -7.33 -8.29
C ARG A 319 -3.06 -8.58 -7.56
N VAL A 320 -1.77 -8.92 -7.68
CA VAL A 320 -1.18 -10.10 -7.01
C VAL A 320 -1.37 -10.04 -5.49
N ALA A 321 -1.19 -8.85 -4.90
CA ALA A 321 -1.37 -8.68 -3.48
C ALA A 321 -2.84 -8.84 -3.07
N LEU A 322 -3.77 -8.17 -3.75
CA LEU A 322 -5.21 -8.25 -3.47
C LEU A 322 -5.74 -9.70 -3.59
N GLU A 323 -5.27 -10.45 -4.59
CA GLU A 323 -5.59 -11.88 -4.74
C GLU A 323 -5.14 -12.74 -3.54
N ALA A 324 -4.02 -12.40 -2.91
CA ALA A 324 -3.58 -13.08 -1.69
C ALA A 324 -4.52 -12.80 -0.51
N PHE A 325 -5.07 -11.59 -0.42
CA PHE A 325 -6.06 -11.24 0.61
C PHE A 325 -7.41 -11.90 0.38
N ALA A 326 -7.94 -11.93 -0.86
CA ALA A 326 -9.25 -12.51 -1.14
C ALA A 326 -9.37 -14.00 -0.82
N ASN A 327 -8.28 -14.75 -1.01
CA ASN A 327 -8.27 -16.19 -0.75
C ASN A 327 -8.08 -16.53 0.74
N ALA A 328 -7.91 -15.52 1.60
CA ALA A 328 -7.60 -15.73 3.00
C ALA A 328 -8.85 -15.74 3.90
N THR A 329 -8.87 -16.67 4.85
CA THR A 329 -9.83 -16.69 5.95
C THR A 329 -9.09 -16.46 7.26
N VAL A 330 -9.55 -15.48 8.03
CA VAL A 330 -8.97 -15.15 9.33
C VAL A 330 -9.80 -15.86 10.42
N PRO A 331 -9.15 -16.62 11.33
CA PRO A 331 -9.84 -17.25 12.45
C PRO A 331 -10.75 -16.25 13.18
N TYR A 332 -11.98 -16.66 13.49
CA TYR A 332 -13.01 -15.86 14.17
C TYR A 332 -13.57 -14.65 13.41
N LEU A 333 -12.83 -14.08 12.45
CA LEU A 333 -13.21 -12.89 11.70
C LEU A 333 -13.81 -13.21 10.31
N GLY A 334 -13.60 -14.43 9.82
CA GLY A 334 -14.13 -14.91 8.54
C GLY A 334 -13.29 -14.47 7.35
N THR A 335 -13.92 -14.33 6.19
CA THR A 335 -13.27 -13.80 4.98
C THR A 335 -12.94 -12.32 5.15
N ILE A 336 -11.83 -11.90 4.56
CA ILE A 336 -11.42 -10.49 4.55
C ILE A 336 -11.29 -10.00 3.10
N GLY A 337 -11.85 -8.83 2.83
CA GLY A 337 -11.54 -8.08 1.61
C GLY A 337 -10.32 -7.19 1.84
N ALA A 338 -9.82 -6.59 0.77
CA ALA A 338 -8.75 -5.60 0.83
C ALA A 338 -8.93 -4.56 -0.27
N CYS A 339 -8.44 -3.35 -0.04
CA CYS A 339 -8.44 -2.29 -1.04
C CYS A 339 -7.03 -1.81 -1.30
N ALA A 340 -6.73 -1.47 -2.56
CA ALA A 340 -5.46 -0.88 -2.95
C ALA A 340 -5.62 0.56 -3.42
N GLY A 341 -4.67 1.42 -3.04
CA GLY A 341 -4.51 2.75 -3.58
C GLY A 341 -3.15 2.89 -4.25
N LEU A 342 -3.14 3.37 -5.49
CA LEU A 342 -1.94 3.47 -6.32
C LEU A 342 -1.68 4.94 -6.69
N ALA A 343 -0.64 5.53 -6.10
CA ALA A 343 -0.21 6.89 -6.41
C ALA A 343 1.02 6.87 -7.32
N LEU A 344 0.87 7.31 -8.57
CA LEU A 344 1.98 7.42 -9.52
C LEU A 344 2.49 8.85 -9.58
N VAL A 345 3.72 9.07 -9.13
CA VAL A 345 4.34 10.39 -9.02
C VAL A 345 5.67 10.44 -9.76
N LYS A 346 6.20 11.64 -9.99
CA LYS A 346 7.58 11.80 -10.49
C LYS A 346 8.56 11.52 -9.36
N THR A 347 9.78 11.10 -9.70
CA THR A 347 10.78 10.64 -8.71
C THR A 347 11.16 11.68 -7.66
N HIS A 348 11.10 12.97 -7.99
CA HIS A 348 11.40 14.08 -7.07
C HIS A 348 10.17 14.60 -6.32
N SER A 349 9.00 14.01 -6.53
CA SER A 349 7.80 14.36 -5.76
C SER A 349 8.00 13.97 -4.29
N PRO A 350 7.54 14.79 -3.33
CA PRO A 350 7.67 14.47 -1.92
C PRO A 350 7.02 13.12 -1.56
N PHE A 351 7.77 12.26 -0.87
CA PHE A 351 7.34 10.89 -0.63
C PHE A 351 6.12 10.82 0.29
N SER A 352 6.06 11.67 1.32
CA SER A 352 4.90 11.84 2.20
C SER A 352 3.60 12.12 1.44
N ARG A 353 3.64 13.00 0.44
CA ARG A 353 2.46 13.33 -0.38
C ARG A 353 2.03 12.15 -1.24
N ALA A 354 2.98 11.43 -1.81
CA ALA A 354 2.68 10.24 -2.62
C ALA A 354 2.03 9.14 -1.78
N TYR A 355 2.52 8.90 -0.56
CA TYR A 355 1.90 7.98 0.38
C TYR A 355 0.50 8.43 0.82
N ALA A 356 0.33 9.70 1.23
CA ALA A 356 -0.97 10.23 1.65
C ALA A 356 -2.02 10.10 0.54
N LEU A 357 -1.62 10.32 -0.73
CA LEU A 357 -2.46 10.07 -1.89
C LEU A 357 -2.81 8.59 -2.05
N ALA A 358 -1.84 7.67 -1.91
CA ALA A 358 -2.09 6.22 -1.98
C ALA A 358 -3.07 5.77 -0.89
N GLU A 359 -2.92 6.25 0.34
CA GLU A 359 -3.86 5.97 1.44
C GLU A 359 -5.25 6.54 1.16
N HIS A 360 -5.34 7.79 0.67
CA HIS A 360 -6.61 8.40 0.28
C HIS A 360 -7.31 7.59 -0.82
N LEU A 361 -6.59 7.11 -1.83
CA LEU A 361 -7.10 6.25 -2.89
C LEU A 361 -7.59 4.90 -2.36
N CYS A 362 -6.87 4.28 -1.43
CA CYS A 362 -7.33 3.06 -0.76
C CYS A 362 -8.65 3.29 -0.01
N ARG A 363 -8.77 4.42 0.71
CA ARG A 363 -10.02 4.82 1.37
C ARG A 363 -11.15 5.10 0.38
N SER A 364 -10.87 5.72 -0.76
CA SER A 364 -11.83 5.90 -1.87
C SER A 364 -12.40 4.56 -2.34
N ALA A 365 -11.53 3.57 -2.59
CA ALA A 365 -11.95 2.21 -2.96
C ALA A 365 -12.81 1.55 -1.87
N LYS A 366 -12.45 1.69 -0.59
CA LYS A 366 -13.23 1.18 0.56
C LYS A 366 -14.63 1.80 0.65
N ARG A 367 -14.73 3.11 0.46
CA ARG A 367 -16.00 3.84 0.49
C ARG A 367 -16.93 3.35 -0.61
N ALA A 368 -16.41 3.13 -1.82
CA ALA A 368 -17.19 2.59 -2.92
C ALA A 368 -17.73 1.17 -2.62
N LEU A 369 -16.88 0.27 -2.12
CA LEU A 369 -17.33 -1.07 -1.71
C LEU A 369 -18.38 -1.03 -0.58
N GLN A 370 -18.28 -0.06 0.33
CA GLN A 370 -19.26 0.12 1.39
C GLN A 370 -20.62 0.60 0.85
N ALA A 371 -20.61 1.56 -0.09
CA ALA A 371 -21.83 2.05 -0.74
C ALA A 371 -22.55 0.92 -1.50
N ASP A 372 -21.79 -0.01 -2.09
CA ASP A 372 -22.32 -1.17 -2.82
C ASP A 372 -22.69 -2.36 -1.92
N GLY A 373 -22.54 -2.25 -0.59
CA GLY A 373 -22.79 -3.36 0.34
C GLY A 373 -21.82 -4.54 0.21
N ALA A 374 -20.70 -4.36 -0.49
CA ALA A 374 -19.73 -5.40 -0.85
C ALA A 374 -18.39 -5.22 -0.14
N SER A 375 -18.40 -4.81 1.13
CA SER A 375 -17.18 -4.40 1.83
C SER A 375 -16.19 -5.55 2.15
N ASP A 376 -16.56 -6.80 1.90
CA ASP A 376 -15.63 -7.95 2.00
C ASP A 376 -15.01 -8.31 0.63
N ASP A 377 -15.26 -7.51 -0.40
CA ASP A 377 -14.68 -7.67 -1.74
C ASP A 377 -13.35 -6.92 -1.88
N LEU A 378 -12.75 -7.03 -3.06
CA LEU A 378 -11.53 -6.38 -3.48
C LEU A 378 -11.82 -5.15 -4.36
N ALA A 379 -11.10 -4.07 -4.14
CA ALA A 379 -11.14 -2.92 -5.04
C ALA A 379 -9.79 -2.21 -5.12
N LEU A 380 -9.59 -1.46 -6.20
CA LEU A 380 -8.44 -0.59 -6.33
C LEU A 380 -8.82 0.76 -6.92
N ASP A 381 -8.03 1.76 -6.56
CA ASP A 381 -8.12 3.11 -7.10
C ASP A 381 -6.73 3.66 -7.39
N TRP A 382 -6.62 4.56 -8.37
CA TRP A 382 -5.34 5.16 -8.74
C TRP A 382 -5.45 6.62 -9.15
N HIS A 383 -4.30 7.29 -9.06
CA HIS A 383 -4.08 8.62 -9.61
C HIS A 383 -2.68 8.75 -10.19
N ILE A 384 -2.55 9.46 -11.31
CA ILE A 384 -1.29 9.69 -12.01
C ILE A 384 -0.98 11.19 -11.99
N GLY A 385 0.22 11.52 -11.54
CA GLY A 385 0.68 12.89 -11.35
C GLY A 385 0.75 13.29 -9.88
N GLY A 386 1.62 14.24 -9.58
CA GLY A 386 1.68 14.84 -8.26
C GLY A 386 1.92 16.34 -8.34
N GLY A 387 0.98 17.16 -7.87
CA GLY A 387 1.14 18.61 -7.99
C GLY A 387 0.04 19.53 -7.46
N GLY A 388 -1.03 19.01 -6.84
CA GLY A 388 -2.06 19.86 -6.21
C GLY A 388 -2.24 19.50 -4.74
N ASP A 389 -2.92 20.37 -3.99
CA ASP A 389 -3.49 20.02 -2.69
C ASP A 389 -4.50 18.88 -2.92
N PHE A 390 -4.07 17.65 -2.63
CA PHE A 390 -4.88 16.44 -2.80
C PHE A 390 -6.03 16.33 -1.79
N ASP A 391 -6.16 17.32 -0.91
CA ASP A 391 -7.29 17.48 0.00
C ASP A 391 -8.63 17.54 -0.75
N ASP A 392 -8.60 17.72 -2.09
CA ASP A 392 -9.78 17.61 -2.94
C ASP A 392 -9.57 16.79 -4.24
N LEU A 393 -9.16 15.53 -4.09
CA LEU A 393 -9.15 14.54 -5.20
C LEU A 393 -10.51 14.47 -5.90
N GLU A 394 -11.60 14.58 -5.15
CA GLU A 394 -12.97 14.55 -5.67
C GLU A 394 -13.22 15.74 -6.62
N SER A 395 -12.90 16.98 -6.24
CA SER A 395 -13.03 18.13 -7.15
C SER A 395 -12.06 18.07 -8.32
N TYR A 396 -10.85 17.52 -8.16
CA TYR A 396 -10.01 17.23 -9.32
C TYR A 396 -10.74 16.31 -10.29
N ARG A 397 -11.32 15.21 -9.79
CA ARG A 397 -12.05 14.26 -10.64
C ARG A 397 -13.29 14.86 -11.28
N GLN A 398 -14.04 15.68 -10.55
CA GLN A 398 -15.21 16.40 -11.07
C GLN A 398 -14.85 17.38 -12.20
N ARG A 399 -13.66 17.99 -12.16
CA ARG A 399 -13.18 18.90 -13.22
C ARG A 399 -12.62 18.15 -14.43
N THR A 400 -11.86 17.08 -14.21
CA THR A 400 -11.10 16.40 -15.28
C THR A 400 -11.90 15.28 -15.95
N TYR A 401 -12.65 14.50 -15.17
CA TYR A 401 -13.36 13.29 -15.59
C TYR A 401 -14.88 13.46 -15.67
N ARG A 402 -15.37 14.70 -15.82
CA ARG A 402 -16.79 14.96 -16.07
C ARG A 402 -16.97 15.82 -17.31
N SER A 403 -17.92 15.46 -18.15
CA SER A 403 -18.35 16.24 -19.30
C SER A 403 -19.87 16.24 -19.37
N GLY A 404 -20.51 17.34 -18.96
CA GLY A 404 -21.96 17.41 -18.81
C GLY A 404 -22.49 16.33 -17.86
N SER A 405 -23.37 15.45 -18.36
CA SER A 405 -23.92 14.30 -17.64
C SER A 405 -23.03 13.06 -17.66
N PHE A 406 -21.90 13.08 -18.36
CA PHE A 406 -21.03 11.93 -18.56
C PHE A 406 -19.90 11.89 -17.53
N SER A 407 -19.72 10.74 -16.88
CA SER A 407 -18.54 10.38 -16.11
C SER A 407 -17.53 9.70 -17.02
N LEU A 408 -16.36 10.30 -17.17
CA LEU A 408 -15.28 9.81 -18.01
C LEU A 408 -14.31 8.91 -17.25
N THR A 409 -14.71 8.47 -16.06
CA THR A 409 -13.99 7.48 -15.25
C THR A 409 -15.00 6.53 -14.61
N CYS A 410 -14.58 5.27 -14.45
CA CYS A 410 -15.28 4.27 -13.65
C CYS A 410 -14.54 3.93 -12.35
N ARG A 411 -13.46 4.66 -12.03
CA ARG A 411 -12.75 4.51 -10.75
C ARG A 411 -13.63 4.85 -9.54
N PRO A 412 -13.44 4.16 -8.41
CA PRO A 412 -12.58 2.99 -8.19
C PRO A 412 -13.16 1.70 -8.82
N TYR A 413 -12.30 0.74 -9.15
CA TYR A 413 -12.70 -0.53 -9.77
C TYR A 413 -12.68 -1.68 -8.77
N ARG A 414 -13.67 -2.57 -8.84
CA ARG A 414 -13.67 -3.85 -8.12
C ARG A 414 -12.69 -4.81 -8.78
N CYS A 415 -12.07 -5.71 -8.02
CA CYS A 415 -11.18 -6.73 -8.58
C CYS A 415 -11.85 -8.11 -8.71
N SER A 416 -13.11 -8.23 -8.28
CA SER A 416 -13.93 -9.42 -8.46
C SER A 416 -15.21 -9.08 -9.25
N PRO A 417 -15.73 -10.02 -10.05
CA PRO A 417 -17.02 -9.83 -10.72
C PRO A 417 -18.15 -9.67 -9.69
N HIS A 418 -19.10 -8.78 -9.97
CA HIS A 418 -20.34 -8.65 -9.19
C HIS A 418 -21.56 -8.87 -10.08
N GLN A 419 -22.62 -9.44 -9.51
CA GLN A 419 -23.91 -9.57 -10.19
C GLN A 419 -24.40 -8.17 -10.65
N GLY A 420 -24.44 -7.95 -11.96
CA GLY A 420 -24.94 -6.70 -12.55
C GLY A 420 -23.88 -5.63 -12.87
N SER A 421 -22.59 -5.84 -12.57
CA SER A 421 -21.51 -4.99 -13.07
C SER A 421 -20.53 -5.80 -13.91
N THR A 422 -20.38 -5.40 -15.17
CA THR A 422 -19.50 -6.05 -16.17
C THR A 422 -18.15 -5.36 -16.33
N LEU A 423 -17.91 -4.25 -15.60
CA LEU A 423 -16.67 -3.48 -15.65
C LEU A 423 -15.89 -3.58 -14.34
N ASP A 424 -15.26 -4.73 -14.12
CA ASP A 424 -14.27 -4.90 -13.07
C ASP A 424 -12.85 -4.59 -13.60
N TRP A 425 -11.89 -4.49 -12.66
CA TRP A 425 -10.49 -4.27 -12.98
C TRP A 425 -9.91 -5.36 -13.88
N PRO A 426 -10.14 -6.68 -13.65
CA PRO A 426 -9.72 -7.72 -14.58
C PRO A 426 -10.20 -7.48 -16.02
N TRP A 427 -11.45 -7.08 -16.22
CA TRP A 427 -11.96 -6.74 -17.56
C TRP A 427 -11.20 -5.55 -18.17
N VAL A 428 -10.96 -4.47 -17.40
CA VAL A 428 -10.21 -3.31 -17.91
C VAL A 428 -8.77 -3.70 -18.27
N ALA A 429 -8.09 -4.42 -17.38
CA ALA A 429 -6.69 -4.80 -17.55
C ALA A 429 -6.48 -5.80 -18.69
N ASP A 430 -7.31 -6.85 -18.74
CA ASP A 430 -7.10 -7.97 -19.65
C ASP A 430 -7.83 -7.75 -20.98
N THR A 431 -9.09 -7.28 -20.95
CA THR A 431 -9.94 -7.16 -22.15
C THR A 431 -9.76 -5.82 -22.86
N LEU A 432 -9.78 -4.69 -22.13
CA LEU A 432 -9.67 -3.37 -22.75
C LEU A 432 -8.21 -2.99 -23.03
N LEU A 433 -7.34 -3.11 -22.03
CA LEU A 433 -5.93 -2.75 -22.14
C LEU A 433 -5.06 -3.85 -22.74
N GLY A 434 -5.37 -5.11 -22.48
CA GLY A 434 -4.49 -6.26 -22.74
C GLY A 434 -4.18 -6.55 -24.21
N THR A 435 -3.92 -7.82 -24.52
CA THR A 435 -3.34 -8.22 -25.81
C THR A 435 -4.31 -8.98 -26.72
N TYR A 436 -5.59 -9.09 -26.37
CA TYR A 436 -6.59 -9.72 -27.24
C TYR A 436 -6.82 -8.89 -28.51
N GLU A 437 -7.48 -9.48 -29.52
CA GLU A 437 -7.62 -8.91 -30.86
C GLU A 437 -8.04 -7.41 -30.86
N PHE A 438 -9.05 -7.06 -30.06
CA PHE A 438 -9.65 -5.72 -29.97
C PHE A 438 -9.23 -4.93 -28.72
N SER A 439 -8.28 -5.43 -27.93
CA SER A 439 -7.68 -4.69 -26.82
C SER A 439 -6.72 -3.62 -27.34
N PHE A 440 -6.38 -2.62 -26.52
CA PHE A 440 -5.50 -1.52 -26.91
C PHE A 440 -4.06 -1.95 -27.23
N HIS A 441 -3.52 -2.96 -26.53
CA HIS A 441 -2.25 -3.59 -26.92
C HIS A 441 -2.42 -4.74 -27.93
N GLY A 442 -3.65 -5.01 -28.36
CA GLY A 442 -4.02 -5.98 -29.38
C GLY A 442 -3.60 -5.62 -30.80
N PRO A 443 -3.59 -6.60 -31.74
CA PRO A 443 -3.18 -6.39 -33.12
C PRO A 443 -3.98 -5.30 -33.86
N VAL A 444 -5.28 -5.12 -33.53
CA VAL A 444 -6.12 -4.09 -34.15
C VAL A 444 -5.76 -2.69 -33.67
N TRP A 445 -5.51 -2.47 -32.37
CA TRP A 445 -5.27 -1.13 -31.83
C TRP A 445 -3.81 -0.74 -31.69
N ARG A 446 -2.89 -1.69 -31.48
CA ARG A 446 -1.48 -1.41 -31.14
C ARG A 446 -0.74 -0.53 -32.17
N THR A 447 -1.09 -0.67 -33.45
CA THR A 447 -0.50 0.12 -34.56
C THR A 447 -1.20 1.47 -34.78
N ARG A 448 -2.29 1.75 -34.04
CA ARG A 448 -3.21 2.87 -34.26
C ARG A 448 -3.23 3.84 -33.07
N ARG A 449 -2.05 4.12 -32.50
CA ARG A 449 -1.91 5.01 -31.33
C ARG A 449 -2.49 6.41 -31.52
N HIS A 450 -2.47 6.95 -32.74
CA HIS A 450 -3.14 8.21 -33.05
C HIS A 450 -4.65 8.15 -32.75
N LYS A 451 -5.33 7.08 -33.17
CA LYS A 451 -6.77 6.91 -32.93
C LYS A 451 -7.07 6.74 -31.43
N ILE A 452 -6.19 6.09 -30.67
CA ILE A 452 -6.34 5.98 -29.21
C ILE A 452 -6.21 7.36 -28.53
N LYS A 453 -5.27 8.20 -28.99
CA LYS A 453 -5.15 9.58 -28.50
C LYS A 453 -6.37 10.42 -28.85
N GLU A 454 -6.85 10.32 -30.09
CA GLU A 454 -8.07 10.98 -30.56
C GLU A 454 -9.30 10.52 -29.76
N LEU A 455 -9.37 9.24 -29.38
CA LEU A 455 -10.43 8.69 -28.56
C LEU A 455 -10.54 9.39 -27.19
N ALA A 456 -9.43 9.85 -26.60
CA ALA A 456 -9.46 10.58 -25.33
C ALA A 456 -10.27 11.88 -25.42
N GLU A 457 -10.22 12.56 -26.57
CA GLU A 457 -10.98 13.79 -26.82
C GLU A 457 -12.41 13.47 -27.24
N VAL A 458 -12.61 12.50 -28.12
CA VAL A 458 -13.94 12.10 -28.61
C VAL A 458 -14.83 11.63 -27.47
N VAL A 459 -14.29 10.90 -26.48
CA VAL A 459 -15.04 10.43 -25.32
C VAL A 459 -15.68 11.57 -24.51
N ARG A 460 -15.09 12.78 -24.53
CA ARG A 460 -15.67 13.96 -23.87
C ARG A 460 -16.97 14.45 -24.54
N GLN A 461 -17.19 14.09 -25.80
CA GLN A 461 -18.38 14.45 -26.59
C GLN A 461 -19.57 13.50 -26.33
N GLY A 462 -19.37 12.44 -25.54
CA GLY A 462 -20.40 11.46 -25.21
C GLY A 462 -20.57 10.34 -26.25
N PRO A 463 -21.56 9.45 -26.04
CA PRO A 463 -21.74 8.23 -26.86
C PRO A 463 -21.90 8.51 -28.35
N GLU A 464 -22.60 9.58 -28.71
CA GLU A 464 -22.84 9.95 -30.12
C GLU A 464 -21.56 10.41 -30.82
N GLY A 465 -20.70 11.18 -30.13
CA GLY A 465 -19.39 11.55 -30.66
C GLY A 465 -18.49 10.33 -30.89
N VAL A 466 -18.48 9.38 -29.93
CA VAL A 466 -17.78 8.10 -30.10
C VAL A 466 -18.32 7.34 -31.32
N ARG A 467 -19.64 7.22 -31.47
CA ARG A 467 -20.26 6.55 -32.60
C ARG A 467 -19.83 7.16 -33.94
N GLN A 468 -19.90 8.48 -34.07
CA GLN A 468 -19.51 9.20 -35.29
C GLN A 468 -18.02 9.00 -35.63
N ALA A 469 -17.14 9.06 -34.63
CA ALA A 469 -15.71 8.79 -34.83
C ALA A 469 -15.47 7.34 -35.32
N PHE A 470 -16.15 6.36 -34.72
CA PHE A 470 -16.04 4.97 -35.15
C PHE A 470 -16.59 4.72 -36.56
N ASP A 471 -17.70 5.36 -36.93
CA ASP A 471 -18.26 5.28 -38.29
C ASP A 471 -17.26 5.82 -39.32
N ALA A 472 -16.62 6.96 -39.04
CA ALA A 472 -15.56 7.52 -39.88
C ALA A 472 -14.31 6.62 -39.93
N TRP A 473 -13.86 6.11 -38.78
CA TRP A 473 -12.67 5.28 -38.70
C TRP A 473 -12.85 3.92 -39.38
N ARG A 474 -14.06 3.36 -39.40
CA ARG A 474 -14.38 2.07 -40.04
C ARG A 474 -14.28 2.12 -41.57
N VAL A 475 -14.38 3.29 -42.19
CA VAL A 475 -14.12 3.46 -43.64
C VAL A 475 -12.69 3.02 -43.99
N SER A 476 -11.71 3.35 -43.12
CA SER A 476 -10.30 2.98 -43.30
C SER A 476 -9.92 1.66 -42.63
N VAL A 477 -10.68 1.24 -41.61
CA VAL A 477 -10.40 0.05 -40.81
C VAL A 477 -11.71 -0.68 -40.51
N PRO A 478 -12.24 -1.49 -41.45
CA PRO A 478 -13.59 -2.06 -41.35
C PRO A 478 -13.86 -2.87 -40.07
N ASN A 479 -12.84 -3.52 -39.53
CA ASN A 479 -12.94 -4.35 -38.32
C ASN A 479 -12.71 -3.58 -37.00
N LEU A 480 -12.57 -2.25 -37.03
CA LEU A 480 -12.33 -1.47 -35.80
C LEU A 480 -13.56 -1.46 -34.89
N ARG A 481 -13.40 -2.00 -33.68
CA ARG A 481 -14.42 -2.01 -32.63
C ARG A 481 -13.81 -1.99 -31.24
N LEU A 482 -14.61 -1.57 -30.27
CA LEU A 482 -14.34 -1.73 -28.84
C LEU A 482 -14.84 -3.10 -28.37
N PRO A 483 -14.23 -3.68 -27.32
CA PRO A 483 -14.71 -4.91 -26.73
C PRO A 483 -16.05 -4.73 -25.98
N PRO A 484 -16.89 -5.77 -25.89
CA PRO A 484 -18.06 -5.76 -25.03
C PRO A 484 -17.67 -5.58 -23.56
N PRO A 485 -18.45 -4.86 -22.73
CA PRO A 485 -19.81 -4.33 -22.98
C PRO A 485 -19.83 -2.85 -23.41
N ILE A 486 -18.71 -2.29 -23.88
CA ILE A 486 -18.59 -0.86 -24.23
C ILE A 486 -18.52 -0.64 -25.73
N GLU A 487 -19.27 -1.39 -26.53
CA GLU A 487 -19.25 -1.26 -27.99
C GLU A 487 -19.62 0.15 -28.47
N GLN A 488 -20.41 0.88 -27.68
CA GLN A 488 -20.78 2.28 -27.88
C GLN A 488 -19.88 3.27 -27.11
N GLY A 489 -18.80 2.79 -26.51
CA GLY A 489 -17.86 3.53 -25.68
C GLY A 489 -18.27 3.73 -24.22
N PHE A 490 -19.50 3.39 -23.84
CA PHE A 490 -20.06 3.63 -22.51
C PHE A 490 -20.80 2.38 -21.98
N CYS A 491 -20.75 2.13 -20.67
CA CYS A 491 -21.37 0.95 -20.05
C CYS A 491 -22.82 1.17 -19.59
N ASP A 492 -23.15 2.37 -19.07
CA ASP A 492 -24.46 2.68 -18.47
C ASP A 492 -25.08 3.96 -19.06
N LYS A 493 -24.90 4.17 -20.37
CA LYS A 493 -25.20 5.42 -21.12
C LYS A 493 -24.41 6.67 -20.68
N ASN A 494 -23.95 6.73 -19.43
CA ASN A 494 -23.35 7.92 -18.84
C ASN A 494 -21.93 7.72 -18.28
N ARG A 495 -21.42 6.48 -18.20
CA ARG A 495 -20.07 6.18 -17.67
C ARG A 495 -19.21 5.44 -18.68
N THR A 496 -17.91 5.71 -18.70
CA THR A 496 -16.96 5.05 -19.61
C THR A 496 -15.61 4.78 -18.95
N PRO A 497 -15.02 3.59 -19.18
CA PRO A 497 -13.67 3.24 -18.73
C PRO A 497 -12.58 3.65 -19.74
N LEU A 498 -12.94 4.28 -20.86
CA LEU A 498 -12.02 4.52 -21.97
C LEU A 498 -10.87 5.46 -21.58
N LEU A 499 -11.16 6.58 -20.91
CA LEU A 499 -10.12 7.51 -20.50
C LEU A 499 -9.21 6.89 -19.44
N ASP A 500 -9.79 6.11 -18.50
CA ASP A 500 -9.04 5.33 -17.52
C ASP A 500 -8.05 4.37 -18.21
N ALA A 501 -8.48 3.63 -19.23
CA ALA A 501 -7.58 2.74 -19.99
C ALA A 501 -6.54 3.53 -20.83
N ILE A 502 -6.93 4.64 -21.45
CA ILE A 502 -6.00 5.45 -22.26
C ILE A 502 -4.86 6.01 -21.40
N GLU A 503 -5.15 6.47 -20.18
CA GLU A 503 -4.13 6.94 -19.22
C GLU A 503 -3.11 5.85 -18.86
N LEU A 504 -3.52 4.58 -18.90
CA LEU A 504 -2.69 3.43 -18.54
C LEU A 504 -1.90 2.82 -19.70
N LEU A 505 -2.17 3.23 -20.95
CA LEU A 505 -1.63 2.60 -22.16
C LEU A 505 -0.09 2.50 -22.18
N ASP A 506 0.61 3.48 -21.62
CA ASP A 506 2.08 3.49 -21.57
C ASP A 506 2.63 3.25 -20.15
N LEU A 507 1.77 2.86 -19.21
CA LEU A 507 2.05 2.77 -17.78
C LEU A 507 1.60 1.47 -17.12
N CYS A 508 0.84 0.59 -17.76
CA CYS A 508 0.35 -0.63 -17.13
C CYS A 508 0.96 -1.87 -17.79
N GLN A 509 2.06 -2.39 -17.24
CA GLN A 509 2.62 -3.68 -17.66
C GLN A 509 1.78 -4.83 -17.09
N HIS A 510 1.54 -5.85 -17.89
CA HIS A 510 0.84 -7.06 -17.45
C HIS A 510 1.84 -8.17 -17.16
N LEU A 511 1.75 -8.75 -15.95
CA LEU A 511 2.59 -9.87 -15.50
C LEU A 511 1.72 -11.13 -15.35
N PRO A 512 1.51 -11.90 -16.43
CA PRO A 512 0.64 -13.07 -16.39
C PRO A 512 1.18 -14.12 -15.40
N GLY A 513 0.28 -14.92 -14.81
CA GLY A 513 0.71 -16.07 -14.03
C GLY A 513 1.25 -17.17 -14.96
N ARG A 514 2.26 -17.93 -14.55
CA ARG A 514 2.77 -19.06 -15.37
C ARG A 514 1.70 -20.12 -15.70
N ASN A 515 0.59 -20.18 -14.96
CA ASN A 515 -0.49 -21.16 -15.16
C ASN A 515 -1.58 -20.74 -16.17
N THR A 516 -1.59 -19.52 -16.70
CA THR A 516 -2.66 -19.06 -17.61
C THR A 516 -2.41 -19.36 -19.09
N HIS A 517 -1.24 -19.88 -19.46
CA HIS A 517 -0.87 -20.12 -20.87
C HIS A 517 -1.19 -21.53 -21.41
N GLN A 518 -1.83 -22.42 -20.66
CA GLN A 518 -2.27 -23.73 -21.18
C GLN A 518 -3.69 -23.75 -21.78
N ALA A 519 -4.43 -22.64 -21.74
CA ALA A 519 -5.80 -22.57 -22.25
C ALA A 519 -5.96 -21.61 -23.44
N ALA A 520 -5.05 -21.63 -24.41
CA ALA A 520 -5.27 -21.01 -25.73
C ALA A 520 -4.25 -21.49 -26.77
N ALA A 521 -4.20 -22.79 -27.04
CA ALA A 521 -3.76 -23.26 -28.35
C ALA A 521 -5.03 -23.59 -29.16
N PRO A 522 -5.33 -22.89 -30.27
CA PRO A 522 -6.38 -23.31 -31.15
C PRO A 522 -5.94 -24.63 -31.79
N GLY A 523 -6.62 -25.71 -31.44
CA GLY A 523 -6.45 -27.00 -32.11
C GLY A 523 -6.80 -26.83 -33.57
N GLY A 524 -5.79 -26.86 -34.43
CA GLY A 524 -5.98 -26.99 -35.87
C GLY A 524 -6.51 -28.37 -36.20
N ARG A 525 -7.70 -28.41 -36.79
CA ARG A 525 -8.04 -29.18 -37.99
C ARG A 525 -9.33 -28.65 -38.59
#